data_AF-A0A7V9L2J3-F1
#
_entry.id   AF-A0A7V9L2J3-F1
#
_cell.length_a   1.000
_cell.length_b   1.000
_cell.length_c   1.000
_cell.angle_alpha   90.00
_cell.angle_beta   90.00
_cell.angle_gamma   90.00
#
_symmetry.space_group_name_H-M   'P 1'
#
loop_
_entity.id
_entity.type
_entity.pdbx_description
1 polymer ?
#
loop_
_entity_poly.entity_id
_entity_poly.type
_entity_poly.pdbx_seq_one_letter_code
_entity_poly.pdbx_strand_id
1 'polypeptide(L)'
;MRAWGMAGIWGCLALLISACSYSPDPAAGTSDAPGDTGADGPLNANCFGQLGTICLQNLPTAPYSIGNTTSTTTTDISASCEPLTNDSNITGCVLAGTSLTVDGRLLGVGARPLILIATDGPIIIEQSVDVASHRDPAARGAGSDSPG
;
A
#
# COMPACT_ATOMS: atom_id res chain seq x y z
N MET A 1 -53.96 -26.87 -54.73
CA MET A 1 -54.74 -25.80 -54.10
C MET A 1 -54.57 -25.88 -52.59
N ARG A 2 -53.85 -24.92 -52.01
CA ARG A 2 -54.02 -24.35 -50.67
C ARG A 2 -52.81 -23.45 -50.42
N ALA A 3 -53.03 -22.18 -50.72
CA ALA A 3 -52.25 -21.08 -50.17
C ALA A 3 -52.41 -21.05 -48.64
N TRP A 4 -51.51 -20.31 -47.98
CA TRP A 4 -51.50 -19.65 -46.65
C TRP A 4 -50.01 -19.65 -46.24
N GLY A 5 -49.35 -18.59 -45.82
CA GLY A 5 -49.72 -17.21 -45.49
C GLY A 5 -48.51 -16.66 -44.71
N MET A 6 -48.06 -15.46 -45.06
CA MET A 6 -46.88 -14.79 -44.51
C MET A 6 -47.02 -14.46 -43.02
N ALA A 7 -45.92 -14.59 -42.26
CA ALA A 7 -45.51 -13.74 -41.13
C ALA A 7 -44.13 -14.27 -40.68
N GLY A 8 -43.00 -13.57 -40.75
CA GLY A 8 -42.78 -12.15 -40.46
C GLY A 8 -42.32 -12.02 -39.01
N ILE A 9 -41.04 -12.27 -38.72
CA ILE A 9 -40.30 -11.70 -37.59
C ILE A 9 -38.87 -11.46 -38.09
N TRP A 10 -38.68 -10.27 -38.63
CA TRP A 10 -37.40 -9.66 -38.89
C TRP A 10 -36.94 -9.07 -37.55
N GLY A 11 -36.38 -9.91 -36.69
CA GLY A 11 -35.84 -9.50 -35.40
C GLY A 11 -34.45 -8.91 -35.58
N CYS A 12 -34.39 -7.60 -35.82
CA CYS A 12 -33.16 -6.82 -35.63
C CYS A 12 -32.74 -6.94 -34.17
N LEU A 13 -31.78 -7.83 -33.90
CA LEU A 13 -31.05 -7.89 -32.64
C LEU A 13 -30.17 -6.62 -32.57
N ALA A 14 -30.75 -5.53 -32.09
CA ALA A 14 -30.03 -4.31 -31.78
C ALA A 14 -29.23 -4.54 -30.49
N LEU A 15 -27.95 -4.88 -30.68
CA LEU A 15 -26.95 -4.94 -29.63
C LEU A 15 -26.69 -3.52 -29.11
N LEU A 16 -27.31 -3.15 -27.99
CA LEU A 16 -27.05 -1.88 -27.29
C LEU A 16 -25.68 -1.97 -26.61
N ILE A 17 -24.63 -1.64 -27.36
CA ILE A 17 -23.31 -1.38 -26.78
C ILE A 17 -23.41 -0.02 -26.06
N SER A 18 -23.61 -0.07 -24.75
CA SER A 18 -23.45 1.07 -23.84
C SER A 18 -21.98 1.46 -23.78
N ALA A 19 -21.50 2.24 -24.74
CA ALA A 19 -20.22 2.92 -24.63
C ALA A 19 -20.36 4.06 -23.62
N CYS A 20 -19.87 3.87 -22.40
CA CYS A 20 -19.57 5.00 -21.52
C CYS A 20 -18.39 5.74 -22.14
N SER A 21 -18.69 6.74 -22.97
CA SER A 21 -17.71 7.71 -23.46
C SER A 21 -17.22 8.53 -22.28
N TYR A 22 -16.05 8.17 -21.76
CA TYR A 22 -15.28 8.99 -20.84
C TYR A 22 -14.70 10.17 -21.63
N SER A 23 -15.32 11.33 -21.54
CA SER A 23 -14.69 12.59 -21.96
C SER A 23 -13.65 12.95 -20.88
N PRO A 24 -12.34 12.94 -21.18
CA PRO A 24 -11.39 13.60 -20.30
C PRO A 24 -11.74 15.09 -20.30
N ASP A 25 -12.22 15.57 -19.16
CA ASP A 25 -12.37 17.00 -18.94
C ASP A 25 -10.97 17.64 -19.09
N PRO A 26 -10.77 18.69 -19.90
CA PRO A 26 -9.57 19.51 -19.82
C PRO A 26 -9.67 20.41 -18.59
N ALA A 27 -9.92 19.82 -17.42
CA ALA A 27 -9.71 20.50 -16.15
C ALA A 27 -8.22 20.39 -15.85
N ALA A 28 -7.49 21.42 -16.23
CA ALA A 28 -6.37 21.88 -15.42
C ALA A 28 -6.94 22.17 -14.02
N GLY A 29 -7.09 21.12 -13.22
CA GLY A 29 -7.50 21.21 -11.84
C GLY A 29 -6.47 22.07 -11.13
N THR A 30 -6.88 23.28 -10.75
CA THR A 30 -6.24 23.97 -9.65
C THR A 30 -6.23 22.97 -8.50
N SER A 31 -5.04 22.54 -8.07
CA SER A 31 -4.90 21.63 -6.94
C SER A 31 -5.78 22.12 -5.79
N ASP A 32 -6.80 21.34 -5.42
CA ASP A 32 -7.64 21.60 -4.23
C ASP A 32 -6.85 21.37 -2.93
N ALA A 33 -5.58 20.97 -3.03
CA ALA A 33 -4.67 21.00 -1.91
C ALA A 33 -4.35 22.47 -1.58
N PRO A 34 -4.60 22.94 -0.34
CA PRO A 34 -4.07 24.22 0.08
C PRO A 34 -2.57 24.26 -0.24
N GLY A 35 -2.14 25.34 -0.89
CA GLY A 35 -0.73 25.52 -1.22
C GLY A 35 0.11 25.34 0.04
N ASP A 36 1.10 24.46 -0.03
CA ASP A 36 1.98 24.15 1.09
C ASP A 36 2.88 25.36 1.34
N THR A 37 2.32 26.36 2.04
CA THR A 37 3.01 27.60 2.39
C THR A 37 3.73 27.48 3.73
N GLY A 38 3.71 26.29 4.35
CA GLY A 38 4.58 25.98 5.46
C GLY A 38 6.00 25.92 4.95
N ALA A 39 6.88 26.77 5.46
CA ALA A 39 8.31 26.50 5.33
C ALA A 39 8.52 25.11 5.94
N ASP A 40 8.99 24.16 5.14
CA ASP A 40 9.50 22.89 5.65
C ASP A 40 10.55 23.24 6.70
N GLY A 41 10.16 23.16 7.97
CA GLY A 41 11.10 23.28 9.08
C GLY A 41 12.25 22.33 8.81
N PRO A 42 13.48 22.61 9.29
CA PRO A 42 14.65 21.82 8.92
C PRO A 42 14.32 20.34 9.09
N LEU A 43 14.16 19.64 7.97
CA LEU A 43 13.91 18.22 7.99
C LEU A 43 15.14 17.65 8.70
N ASN A 44 14.95 17.15 9.92
CA ASN A 44 15.88 16.17 10.44
C ASN A 44 15.94 15.12 9.34
N ALA A 45 17.10 15.00 8.66
CA ALA A 45 17.22 14.26 7.40
C ALA A 45 16.83 12.77 7.54
N ASN A 46 16.65 12.31 8.78
CA ASN A 46 16.28 10.96 9.14
C ASN A 46 14.79 10.81 9.50
N CYS A 47 13.98 11.87 9.40
CA CYS A 47 12.57 11.88 9.78
C CYS A 47 11.67 11.88 8.53
N PHE A 48 10.67 11.01 8.54
CA PHE A 48 9.77 10.76 7.42
C PHE A 48 8.30 10.88 7.85
N GLY A 49 7.45 11.31 6.93
CA GLY A 49 5.98 11.33 7.08
C GLY A 49 5.39 12.67 7.55
N GLN A 50 4.20 12.98 7.04
CA GLN A 50 3.43 14.20 7.36
C GLN A 50 2.24 13.93 8.31
N LEU A 51 1.59 12.77 8.19
CA LEU A 51 0.48 12.35 9.07
C LEU A 51 0.97 11.82 10.42
N GLY A 52 2.21 11.36 10.43
CA GLY A 52 3.02 11.18 11.62
C GLY A 52 4.48 11.01 11.22
N THR A 53 5.34 11.43 12.11
CA THR A 53 6.78 11.53 11.95
C THR A 53 7.44 10.28 12.52
N ILE A 54 8.26 9.64 11.70
CA ILE A 54 9.10 8.51 12.08
C ILE A 54 10.53 8.92 11.82
N CYS A 55 11.33 8.97 12.87
CA CYS A 55 12.72 9.38 12.82
C CYS A 55 13.62 8.16 13.04
N LEU A 56 14.34 7.76 12.00
CA LEU A 56 15.30 6.66 12.08
C LEU A 56 16.53 7.10 12.87
N GLN A 57 17.04 6.21 13.74
CA GLN A 57 18.28 6.50 14.45
C GLN A 57 19.47 6.63 13.49
N ASN A 58 19.51 5.79 12.45
CA ASN A 58 20.47 5.86 11.36
C ASN A 58 19.74 5.71 10.02
N LEU A 59 20.18 6.43 8.99
CA LEU A 59 19.67 6.22 7.64
C LEU A 59 20.17 4.87 7.09
N PRO A 60 19.32 4.10 6.38
CA PRO A 60 19.76 2.90 5.68
C PRO A 60 20.81 3.24 4.62
N THR A 61 21.84 2.42 4.53
CA THR A 61 22.91 2.56 3.51
C THR A 61 22.83 1.51 2.41
N ALA A 62 21.89 0.57 2.53
CA ALA A 62 21.70 -0.55 1.62
C ALA A 62 20.21 -0.74 1.30
N PRO A 63 19.88 -1.36 0.15
CA PRO A 63 18.50 -1.72 -0.16
C PRO A 63 18.00 -2.83 0.78
N TYR A 64 16.69 -2.84 1.03
CA TYR A 64 16.01 -3.88 1.79
C TYR A 64 15.20 -4.75 0.83
N SER A 65 15.54 -6.04 0.71
CA SER A 65 14.82 -6.97 -0.15
C SER A 65 14.28 -8.14 0.66
N ILE A 66 13.00 -8.41 0.45
CA ILE A 66 12.35 -9.64 0.87
C ILE A 66 12.36 -10.55 -0.34
N GLY A 67 13.11 -11.65 -0.23
CA GLY A 67 13.29 -12.61 -1.32
C GLY A 67 11.99 -13.24 -1.80
N ASN A 68 12.10 -14.08 -2.83
CA ASN A 68 10.99 -14.70 -3.57
C ASN A 68 10.16 -15.75 -2.80
N THR A 69 10.36 -15.91 -1.49
CA THR A 69 9.62 -16.84 -0.64
C THR A 69 8.75 -16.09 0.36
N THR A 70 7.91 -16.81 1.10
CA THR A 70 7.15 -16.20 2.20
C THR A 70 8.11 -15.83 3.34
N SER A 71 8.16 -14.54 3.68
CA SER A 71 8.90 -14.00 4.82
C SER A 71 7.93 -13.49 5.87
N THR A 72 8.14 -13.88 7.13
CA THR A 72 7.32 -13.43 8.25
C THR A 72 8.12 -12.46 9.12
N THR A 73 7.61 -11.24 9.25
CA THR A 73 8.15 -10.21 10.13
C THR A 73 7.31 -10.11 11.38
N THR A 74 7.90 -10.47 12.53
CA THR A 74 7.26 -10.32 13.84
C THR A 74 7.53 -8.92 14.38
N THR A 75 6.51 -8.05 14.40
CA THR A 75 6.65 -6.62 14.72
C THR A 75 6.90 -6.34 16.20
N ASP A 76 6.65 -7.32 17.07
CA ASP A 76 6.90 -7.24 18.51
C ASP A 76 8.37 -7.43 18.88
N ILE A 77 9.18 -8.00 17.98
CA ILE A 77 10.58 -8.33 18.25
C ILE A 77 11.48 -7.30 17.57
N SER A 78 12.37 -6.66 18.33
CA SER A 78 13.21 -5.55 17.87
C SER A 78 14.25 -5.92 16.81
N ALA A 79 14.68 -7.19 16.73
CA ALA A 79 15.79 -7.60 15.88
C ALA A 79 15.55 -7.41 14.37
N SER A 80 14.28 -7.34 13.94
CA SER A 80 13.90 -7.15 12.53
C SER A 80 13.45 -5.72 12.23
N CYS A 81 13.39 -4.84 13.23
CA CYS A 81 12.85 -3.49 13.09
C CYS A 81 13.97 -2.48 13.27
N GLU A 82 13.95 -1.43 12.46
CA GLU A 82 14.90 -0.33 12.60
C GLU A 82 14.66 0.45 13.91
N PRO A 83 15.74 0.84 14.61
CA PRO A 83 15.65 1.66 15.80
C PRO A 83 15.22 3.09 15.45
N LEU A 84 14.30 3.63 16.24
CA LEU A 84 13.75 4.97 16.09
C LEU A 84 14.32 5.92 17.15
N THR A 85 14.45 7.20 16.80
CA THR A 85 14.73 8.25 17.78
C THR A 85 13.48 8.62 18.57
N ASN A 86 13.69 9.27 19.71
CA ASN A 86 12.60 9.80 20.55
C ASN A 86 11.81 10.94 19.88
N ASP A 87 12.25 11.44 18.72
CA ASP A 87 11.56 12.48 17.95
C ASP A 87 10.41 11.88 17.10
N SER A 88 10.31 10.55 17.03
CA SER A 88 9.21 9.86 16.35
C SER A 88 7.92 10.01 17.13
N ASN A 89 6.84 10.46 16.49
CA ASN A 89 5.51 10.53 17.10
C ASN A 89 4.66 9.27 16.83
N ILE A 90 5.04 8.48 15.83
CA ILE A 90 4.48 7.15 15.55
C ILE A 90 5.53 6.12 15.96
N THR A 91 5.08 5.04 16.59
CA THR A 91 5.92 3.89 16.93
C THR A 91 5.40 2.66 16.20
N GLY A 92 6.33 1.84 15.71
CA GLY A 92 6.02 0.63 14.95
C GLY A 92 7.27 -0.18 14.64
N CYS A 93 7.09 -1.34 14.01
CA CYS A 93 8.20 -2.06 13.42
C CYS A 93 8.46 -1.47 12.04
N VAL A 94 9.59 -0.79 11.90
CA VAL A 94 9.98 -0.15 10.65
C VAL A 94 10.96 -1.04 9.91
N LEU A 95 10.65 -1.36 8.66
CA LEU A 95 11.60 -1.94 7.72
C LEU A 95 12.07 -0.80 6.81
N ALA A 96 13.36 -0.49 6.84
CA ALA A 96 13.91 0.59 6.05
C ALA A 96 15.08 0.14 5.17
N GLY A 97 15.17 0.73 3.98
CA GLY A 97 16.24 0.54 3.02
C GLY A 97 16.44 1.79 2.17
N THR A 98 17.50 1.83 1.38
CA THR A 98 17.64 2.88 0.34
C THR A 98 16.55 2.72 -0.73
N SER A 99 16.22 1.48 -1.06
CA SER A 99 15.02 1.05 -1.79
C SER A 99 14.44 -0.18 -1.09
N LEU A 100 13.16 -0.48 -1.33
CA LEU A 100 12.51 -1.64 -0.72
C LEU A 100 11.84 -2.49 -1.79
N THR A 101 12.17 -3.78 -1.84
CA THR A 101 11.55 -4.72 -2.78
C THR A 101 10.95 -5.90 -2.02
N VAL A 102 9.71 -6.24 -2.35
CA VAL A 102 8.99 -7.40 -1.82
C VAL A 102 8.73 -8.37 -2.98
N ASP A 103 9.71 -9.24 -3.26
CA ASP A 103 9.65 -10.21 -4.36
C ASP A 103 8.78 -11.42 -4.01
N GLY A 104 8.65 -11.73 -2.72
CA GLY A 104 7.83 -12.81 -2.18
C GLY A 104 6.64 -12.30 -1.37
N ARG A 105 6.06 -13.16 -0.52
CA ARG A 105 4.95 -12.75 0.36
C ARG A 105 5.50 -12.27 1.70
N LEU A 106 5.22 -11.02 2.07
CA LEU A 106 5.54 -10.47 3.40
C LEU A 106 4.35 -10.65 4.34
N LEU A 107 4.53 -11.40 5.41
CA LEU A 107 3.55 -11.53 6.49
C LEU A 107 3.97 -10.66 7.68
N GLY A 108 3.22 -9.61 7.98
CA GLY A 108 3.43 -8.81 9.18
C GLY A 108 2.56 -9.32 10.33
N VAL A 109 3.19 -9.74 11.43
CA VAL A 109 2.48 -10.27 12.61
C VAL A 109 2.93 -9.60 13.91
N GLY A 110 2.00 -9.24 14.79
CA GLY A 110 2.32 -8.68 16.11
C GLY A 110 1.47 -7.49 16.51
N ALA A 111 1.68 -6.99 17.73
CA ALA A 111 0.93 -5.87 18.31
C ALA A 111 1.33 -4.51 17.73
N ARG A 112 2.53 -4.40 17.15
CA ARG A 112 3.05 -3.15 16.59
C ARG A 112 2.72 -3.04 15.09
N PRO A 113 2.37 -1.85 14.58
CA PRO A 113 2.14 -1.66 13.16
C PRO A 113 3.42 -1.92 12.36
N LEU A 114 3.28 -2.46 11.14
CA LEU A 114 4.38 -2.61 10.19
C LEU A 114 4.47 -1.37 9.31
N ILE A 115 5.67 -0.83 9.16
CA ILE A 115 5.92 0.41 8.41
C ILE A 115 7.09 0.18 7.45
N LEU A 116 6.93 0.57 6.21
CA LEU A 116 7.93 0.42 5.15
C LEU A 116 8.46 1.80 4.77
N ILE A 117 9.78 1.98 4.81
CA ILE A 117 10.45 3.24 4.43
C ILE A 117 11.51 2.95 3.37
N ALA A 118 11.47 3.71 2.27
CA ALA A 118 12.56 3.80 1.32
C ALA A 118 13.07 5.24 1.31
N THR A 119 14.39 5.43 1.45
CA THR A 119 14.96 6.78 1.61
C THR A 119 15.27 7.47 0.29
N ASP A 120 15.72 6.71 -0.72
CA ASP A 120 16.19 7.28 -2.00
C ASP A 120 15.46 6.69 -3.21
N GLY A 121 15.08 5.42 -3.13
CA GLY A 121 14.54 4.62 -4.22
C GLY A 121 13.08 4.21 -4.04
N PRO A 122 12.55 3.41 -4.97
CA PRO A 122 11.15 3.00 -4.93
C PRO A 122 10.89 1.95 -3.84
N ILE A 123 9.61 1.85 -3.48
CA ILE A 123 9.05 0.68 -2.81
C ILE A 123 8.34 -0.14 -3.89
N ILE A 124 8.85 -1.34 -4.17
CA ILE A 124 8.31 -2.26 -5.17
C ILE A 124 7.71 -3.47 -4.45
N ILE A 125 6.46 -3.78 -4.73
CA ILE A 125 5.76 -4.95 -4.19
C ILE A 125 5.33 -5.81 -5.39
N GLU A 126 6.08 -6.88 -5.66
CA GLU A 126 5.84 -7.77 -6.80
C GLU A 126 4.74 -8.80 -6.48
N GLN A 127 4.62 -9.20 -5.22
CA GLN A 127 3.60 -10.15 -4.77
C GLN A 127 2.63 -9.48 -3.80
N SER A 128 2.77 -9.73 -2.49
CA SER A 128 1.81 -9.23 -1.50
C SER A 128 2.44 -8.94 -0.15
N VAL A 129 1.87 -7.94 0.51
CA VAL A 129 2.07 -7.63 1.93
C VAL A 129 0.76 -7.95 2.64
N ASP A 130 0.82 -8.85 3.60
CA ASP A 130 -0.32 -9.29 4.38
C ASP A 130 -0.10 -8.96 5.86
N VAL A 131 -0.88 -7.99 6.33
CA VAL A 131 -0.91 -7.54 7.72
C VAL A 131 -2.25 -7.86 8.39
N ALA A 132 -3.08 -8.70 7.75
CA ALA A 132 -4.41 -9.02 8.27
C ALA A 132 -4.33 -10.05 9.41
N SER A 133 -5.28 -9.95 10.34
CA SER A 133 -5.50 -11.01 11.34
C SER A 133 -6.29 -12.16 10.73
N HIS A 134 -5.80 -13.37 10.92
CA HIS A 134 -6.38 -14.60 10.39
C HIS A 134 -6.90 -15.50 11.51
N ARG A 135 -8.02 -16.18 11.26
CA ARG A 135 -8.58 -17.18 12.19
C ARG A 135 -8.06 -18.60 11.93
N ASP A 136 -7.67 -18.91 10.70
CA ASP A 136 -7.12 -20.21 10.32
C ASP A 136 -6.12 -20.07 9.14
N PRO A 137 -4.82 -20.34 9.33
CA PRO A 137 -4.19 -20.55 10.64
C PRO A 137 -4.35 -19.29 11.51
N ALA A 138 -4.47 -19.48 12.82
CA ALA A 138 -4.59 -18.35 13.75
C ALA A 138 -3.30 -17.51 13.72
N ALA A 139 -3.40 -16.28 13.21
CA ALA A 139 -2.28 -15.35 13.13
C ALA A 139 -2.78 -13.93 13.42
N ARG A 140 -2.06 -13.23 14.30
CA ARG A 140 -2.31 -11.83 14.62
C ARG A 140 -1.63 -10.96 13.58
N GLY A 141 -2.40 -10.17 12.85
CA GLY A 141 -1.86 -9.19 11.90
C GLY A 141 -1.06 -8.10 12.62
N ALA A 142 -0.14 -7.46 11.91
CA ALA A 142 0.65 -6.34 12.43
C ALA A 142 -0.26 -5.20 12.90
N GLY A 143 -0.06 -4.73 14.14
CA GLY A 143 -0.89 -3.70 14.76
C GLY A 143 -2.18 -4.22 15.41
N SER A 144 -2.34 -5.55 15.54
CA SER A 144 -3.52 -6.11 16.20
C SER A 144 -3.47 -5.95 17.72
N ASP A 145 -4.62 -5.77 18.36
CA ASP A 145 -4.69 -5.77 19.83
C ASP A 145 -4.29 -7.13 20.41
N SER A 146 -3.74 -7.15 21.63
CA SER A 146 -3.56 -8.41 22.36
C SER A 146 -4.93 -8.99 22.71
N PRO A 147 -5.14 -10.32 22.59
CA PRO A 147 -6.34 -10.92 23.17
C PRO A 147 -6.32 -10.67 24.68
N GLY A 148 -7.34 -9.95 25.16
CA GLY A 148 -7.55 -9.69 26.59
C GLY A 148 -7.94 -10.93 27.36
#